data_AF-A0A9E1AUF7-F1
#
_entry.id   AF-A0A9E1AUF7-F1
#
_cell.length_a   1.000
_cell.length_b   1.000
_cell.length_c   1.000
_cell.angle_alpha   90.00
_cell.angle_beta   90.00
_cell.angle_gamma   90.00
#
_symmetry.space_group_name_H-M   'P 1'
#
loop_
_entity.id
_entity.type
_entity.pdbx_description
1 polymer ?
#
loop_
_entity_poly.entity_id
_entity_poly.type
_entity_poly.pdbx_seq_one_letter_code
_entity_poly.pdbx_strand_id
1 'polypeptide(L)'
;MFDVMQYLLIGIISLLSGLTASLGLGGGFILVIYLTAFTNMSQIQAQGVNLFFFIPIAVLSLILHGKNKFLDKKPLLPAILGGVVGVGIGFVLGNWLGSEWLAKLFAAFILIVGLKELFHHKKAANKIGSMPSKTD
;
A
#
# COMPACT_ATOMS: atom_id res chain seq x y z
N MET A 1 -25.57 22.29 -11.73
CA MET A 1 -26.23 21.09 -11.15
C MET A 1 -25.49 19.90 -11.73
N PHE A 2 -24.89 19.04 -10.90
CA PHE A 2 -24.18 17.86 -11.40
C PHE A 2 -25.21 16.87 -11.97
N ASP A 3 -24.89 16.24 -13.11
CA ASP A 3 -25.80 15.30 -13.77
C ASP A 3 -25.78 13.91 -13.10
N VAL A 4 -26.83 13.11 -13.31
CA VAL A 4 -26.94 11.73 -12.76
C VAL A 4 -25.73 10.87 -13.12
N MET A 5 -25.19 11.03 -14.33
CA MET A 5 -23.97 10.37 -14.80
C MET A 5 -22.75 10.72 -13.93
N GLN A 6 -22.68 11.97 -13.49
CA GLN A 6 -21.57 12.49 -12.70
C GLN A 6 -21.62 11.97 -11.26
N TYR A 7 -22.80 11.86 -10.66
CA TYR A 7 -22.98 11.21 -9.36
C TYR A 7 -22.62 9.72 -9.40
N LEU A 8 -22.96 9.02 -10.47
CA LEU A 8 -22.59 7.62 -10.66
C LEU A 8 -21.07 7.44 -10.76
N LEU A 9 -20.40 8.31 -11.52
CA LEU A 9 -18.95 8.31 -11.64
C LEU A 9 -18.25 8.61 -10.30
N ILE A 10 -18.74 9.61 -9.56
CA ILE A 10 -18.23 9.96 -8.22
C ILE A 10 -18.40 8.76 -7.26
N GLY A 11 -19.53 8.07 -7.33
CA GLY A 11 -19.78 6.86 -6.54
C GLY A 11 -18.74 5.77 -6.80
N ILE A 12 -18.46 5.49 -8.07
CA ILE A 12 -17.45 4.48 -8.47
C ILE A 12 -16.05 4.89 -7.99
N ILE A 13 -15.64 6.14 -8.22
CA ILE A 13 -14.31 6.64 -7.81
C ILE A 13 -14.16 6.61 -6.29
N SER A 14 -15.20 6.98 -5.56
CA SER A 14 -15.19 6.97 -4.08
C SER A 14 -15.11 5.56 -3.52
N LEU A 15 -15.79 4.59 -4.14
CA LEU A 15 -15.73 3.18 -3.77
C LEU A 15 -14.32 2.61 -4.03
N LEU A 16 -13.74 2.91 -5.20
CA LEU A 16 -12.38 2.50 -5.54
C LEU A 16 -11.32 3.12 -4.60
N SER A 17 -11.49 4.40 -4.25
CA SER A 17 -10.64 5.11 -3.29
C SER A 17 -10.74 4.51 -1.88
N GLY A 18 -11.98 4.23 -1.43
CA GLY A 18 -12.24 3.59 -0.14
C GLY A 18 -11.65 2.18 -0.06
N LEU A 19 -11.79 1.38 -1.12
CA LEU A 19 -11.20 0.04 -1.21
C LEU A 19 -9.67 0.10 -1.18
N THR A 20 -9.05 1.01 -1.93
CA THR A 20 -7.58 1.14 -1.92
C THR A 20 -7.05 1.62 -0.58
N ALA A 21 -7.79 2.48 0.12
CA ALA A 21 -7.48 2.87 1.48
C ALA A 21 -7.64 1.70 2.49
N SER A 22 -8.71 0.88 2.35
CA SER A 22 -8.98 -0.23 3.28
C SER A 22 -8.04 -1.41 3.11
N LEU A 23 -7.48 -1.62 1.92
CA LEU A 23 -6.47 -2.67 1.64
C LEU A 23 -5.11 -2.41 2.32
N GLY A 24 -4.94 -1.29 3.04
CA GLY A 24 -3.67 -0.93 3.67
C GLY A 24 -2.56 -0.57 2.67
N LEU A 25 -2.90 -0.44 1.38
CA LEU A 25 -1.96 -0.12 0.31
C LEU A 25 -1.49 1.35 0.36
N GLY A 26 -2.18 2.19 1.14
CA GLY A 26 -1.76 3.55 1.49
C GLY A 26 -1.73 4.53 0.32
N GLY A 27 -1.26 5.75 0.59
CA GLY A 27 -1.21 6.84 -0.41
C GLY A 27 -0.23 6.57 -1.56
N GLY A 28 0.83 5.79 -1.32
CA GLY A 28 1.82 5.47 -2.36
C GLY A 28 1.27 4.59 -3.48
N PHE A 29 0.32 3.71 -3.16
CA PHE A 29 -0.37 2.91 -4.17
C PHE A 29 -1.23 3.76 -5.11
N ILE A 30 -1.99 4.69 -4.53
CA ILE A 30 -2.81 5.65 -5.29
C ILE A 30 -1.92 6.50 -6.20
N LEU A 31 -0.77 6.95 -5.69
CA LEU A 31 0.19 7.72 -6.47
C LEU A 31 0.75 6.93 -7.66
N VAL A 32 1.11 5.66 -7.48
CA VAL A 32 1.60 4.81 -8.59
C VAL A 32 0.53 4.65 -9.66
N ILE A 33 -0.73 4.32 -9.29
CA ILE A 33 -1.82 4.20 -10.27
C ILE A 33 -2.03 5.52 -11.01
N TYR A 34 -2.04 6.64 -10.30
CA TYR A 34 -2.22 7.95 -10.91
C TYR A 34 -1.14 8.23 -11.97
N LEU A 35 0.13 8.02 -11.62
CA LEU A 35 1.24 8.24 -12.54
C LEU A 35 1.22 7.29 -13.74
N THR A 36 0.89 6.01 -13.54
CA THR A 36 0.87 5.07 -14.67
C THR A 36 -0.35 5.24 -15.56
N ALA A 37 -1.53 5.53 -15.00
CA ALA A 37 -2.77 5.60 -15.76
C ALA A 37 -3.02 6.98 -16.39
N PHE A 38 -2.58 8.07 -15.74
CA PHE A 38 -2.89 9.43 -16.18
C PHE A 38 -1.69 10.18 -16.77
N THR A 39 -0.44 9.85 -16.40
CA THR A 39 0.75 10.57 -16.88
C THR A 39 1.59 9.77 -17.88
N ASN A 40 1.12 8.59 -18.32
CA ASN A 40 1.83 7.65 -19.21
C ASN A 40 3.27 7.32 -18.74
N MET A 41 3.57 7.50 -17.45
CA MET A 41 4.88 7.14 -16.91
C MET A 41 5.05 5.63 -16.90
N SER A 42 6.27 5.19 -17.21
CA SER A 42 6.61 3.78 -17.08
C SER A 42 6.52 3.32 -15.62
N GLN A 43 6.20 2.04 -15.40
CA GLN A 43 6.01 1.47 -14.07
C GLN A 43 7.23 1.69 -13.15
N ILE A 44 8.45 1.55 -13.69
CA ILE A 44 9.69 1.77 -12.94
C ILE A 44 9.83 3.23 -12.51
N GLN A 45 9.51 4.19 -13.40
CA GLN A 45 9.55 5.62 -13.07
C GLN A 45 8.50 5.98 -12.03
N ALA A 46 7.27 5.50 -12.17
CA ALA A 46 6.19 5.76 -11.21
C ALA A 46 6.54 5.26 -9.80
N GLN A 47 7.14 4.07 -9.69
CA GLN A 47 7.62 3.54 -8.42
C GLN A 47 8.80 4.33 -7.85
N GLY A 48 9.69 4.82 -8.71
CA GLY A 48 10.79 5.71 -8.29
C GLY A 48 10.28 7.02 -7.71
N VAL A 49 9.34 7.69 -8.39
CA VAL A 49 8.70 8.92 -7.90
C VAL A 49 7.97 8.67 -6.58
N ASN A 50 7.29 7.53 -6.45
CA ASN A 50 6.67 7.11 -5.20
C ASN A 50 7.69 6.98 -4.04
N LEU A 51 8.89 6.47 -4.30
CA LEU A 51 9.94 6.40 -3.27
C LEU A 51 10.43 7.80 -2.85
N PHE A 52 10.62 8.72 -3.80
CA PHE A 52 10.95 10.11 -3.49
C PHE A 52 9.87 10.78 -2.63
N PHE A 53 8.60 10.52 -2.92
CA PHE A 53 7.48 11.01 -2.13
C PHE A 53 7.52 10.48 -0.68
N PHE A 54 7.99 9.26 -0.46
CA PHE A 54 8.12 8.70 0.87
C PHE A 54 9.28 9.27 1.71
N ILE A 55 10.31 9.88 1.11
CA ILE A 55 11.45 10.43 1.86
C ILE A 55 11.02 11.42 2.95
N PRO A 56 10.26 12.50 2.67
CA PRO A 56 9.84 13.45 3.71
C PRO A 56 8.94 12.79 4.76
N ILE A 57 8.07 11.86 4.35
CA ILE A 57 7.17 11.12 5.24
C ILE A 57 7.97 10.21 6.18
N ALA A 58 8.99 9.52 5.66
CA ALA A 58 9.87 8.67 6.43
C ALA A 58 10.70 9.48 7.44
N VAL A 59 11.23 10.63 7.03
CA VAL A 59 11.96 11.54 7.93
C VAL A 59 11.05 12.01 9.06
N LEU A 60 9.85 12.49 8.75
CA LEU A 60 8.89 12.91 9.76
C LEU A 60 8.49 11.76 10.69
N SER A 61 8.22 10.58 10.13
CA SER A 61 7.87 9.38 10.89
C SER A 61 8.99 8.97 11.84
N LEU A 62 10.25 9.04 11.39
CA LEU A 62 11.44 8.73 12.20
C LEU A 62 11.63 9.75 13.32
N ILE A 63 11.43 11.04 13.07
CA ILE A 63 11.50 12.09 14.10
C ILE A 63 10.41 11.85 15.16
N LEU A 64 9.16 11.62 14.75
CA LEU A 64 8.04 11.42 15.67
C LEU A 64 8.23 10.15 16.52
N HIS A 65 8.57 9.01 15.90
CA HIS A 65 8.79 7.76 16.62
C HIS A 65 10.05 7.80 17.49
N GLY A 66 11.11 8.47 17.03
CA GLY A 66 12.34 8.67 17.78
C GLY A 66 12.11 9.51 19.04
N LYS A 67 11.32 10.59 18.95
CA LYS A 67 10.96 11.42 20.11
C LYS A 67 10.12 10.67 21.14
N ASN A 68 9.26 9.76 20.69
CA ASN A 68 8.40 8.98 21.57
C ASN A 68 9.06 7.69 22.13
N LYS A 69 10.37 7.47 21.90
CA LYS A 69 11.14 6.30 22.38
C LYS A 69 10.60 4.93 21.94
N PHE A 70 9.76 4.84 20.91
CA PHE A 70 9.27 3.58 20.34
C PHE A 70 10.28 2.86 19.43
N LEU A 71 11.57 3.22 19.52
CA LEU A 71 12.63 2.62 18.69
C LEU A 71 13.43 1.62 19.51
N ASP A 72 13.11 0.35 19.33
CA ASP A 72 13.92 -0.74 19.86
C ASP A 72 15.25 -0.81 19.11
N LYS A 73 16.34 -0.50 19.81
CA LYS A 73 17.70 -0.48 19.21
C LYS A 73 18.20 -1.86 18.77
N LYS A 74 17.64 -2.94 19.33
CA LYS A 74 18.03 -4.33 19.02
C LYS A 74 17.67 -4.75 17.59
N PRO A 75 16.42 -4.64 17.12
CA PRO A 75 16.06 -4.95 15.73
C PRO A 75 16.42 -3.84 14.73
N LEU A 76 16.77 -2.63 15.20
CA LEU A 76 17.01 -1.48 14.32
C LEU A 76 18.10 -1.73 13.28
N LEU A 77 19.27 -2.22 13.69
CA LEU A 77 20.39 -2.43 12.78
C LEU A 77 20.14 -3.57 11.77
N PRO A 78 19.65 -4.76 12.18
CA PRO A 78 19.23 -5.79 11.24
C PRO A 78 18.14 -5.31 10.26
N ALA A 79 17.19 -4.50 10.72
CA ALA A 79 16.11 -3.99 9.88
C ALA A 79 16.63 -3.01 8.81
N ILE A 80 17.55 -2.11 9.18
CA ILE A 80 18.18 -1.18 8.21
C ILE A 80 18.97 -1.98 7.16
N LEU A 81 19.81 -2.91 7.60
CA LEU A 81 20.62 -3.72 6.67
C LEU A 81 19.75 -4.58 5.76
N GLY A 82 18.75 -5.25 6.31
CA GLY A 82 17.78 -6.03 5.53
C GLY A 82 16.99 -5.15 4.56
N GLY A 83 16.60 -3.94 4.96
CA GLY A 83 15.95 -2.96 4.10
C GLY A 83 16.83 -2.51 2.94
N VAL A 84 18.08 -2.14 3.20
CA VAL A 84 19.04 -1.72 2.16
C VAL A 84 19.31 -2.84 1.16
N VAL A 85 19.56 -4.06 1.66
CA VAL A 85 19.78 -5.23 0.79
C VAL A 85 18.53 -5.56 -0.01
N GLY A 86 17.35 -5.53 0.62
CA GLY A 86 16.07 -5.77 -0.03
C GLY A 86 15.75 -4.76 -1.13
N VAL A 87 16.01 -3.47 -0.89
CA VAL A 87 15.86 -2.41 -1.91
C VAL A 87 16.83 -2.64 -3.06
N GLY A 88 18.10 -2.99 -2.78
CA GLY A 88 19.08 -3.29 -3.81
C GLY A 88 18.66 -4.46 -4.71
N ILE A 89 18.25 -5.58 -4.11
CA ILE A 89 17.77 -6.76 -4.85
C ILE A 89 16.50 -6.41 -5.64
N GLY A 90 15.54 -5.73 -5.02
CA GLY A 90 14.29 -5.31 -5.65
C GLY A 90 14.52 -4.38 -6.84
N PHE A 91 15.46 -3.43 -6.72
CA PHE A 91 15.83 -2.53 -7.81
C PHE A 91 16.47 -3.28 -8.99
N VAL A 92 17.39 -4.22 -8.72
CA VAL A 92 18.03 -5.03 -9.77
C VAL A 92 17.00 -5.91 -10.47
N LEU A 93 16.16 -6.62 -9.72
CA LEU A 93 15.09 -7.46 -10.28
C LEU A 93 14.07 -6.64 -11.07
N GLY A 94 13.68 -5.47 -10.55
CA GLY A 94 12.75 -4.57 -11.22
C GLY A 94 13.27 -4.05 -12.55
N ASN A 95 14.56 -3.68 -12.62
CA ASN A 95 15.19 -3.29 -13.88
C ASN A 95 15.32 -4.47 -14.86
N TRP A 96 15.64 -5.66 -14.36
CA TRP A 96 15.78 -6.85 -15.20
C TRP A 96 14.45 -7.32 -15.83
N LEU A 97 13.35 -7.24 -15.08
CA LEU A 97 12.01 -7.55 -15.58
C LEU A 97 11.51 -6.51 -16.60
N GLY A 98 11.91 -5.25 -16.44
CA GLY A 98 11.42 -4.15 -17.25
C GLY A 98 10.00 -3.70 -16.91
N SER A 99 9.63 -2.51 -17.37
CA SER A 99 8.38 -1.84 -16.97
C SER A 99 7.12 -2.61 -17.38
N GLU A 100 7.12 -3.31 -18.51
CA GLU A 100 5.95 -4.05 -18.99
C GLU A 100 5.61 -5.24 -18.08
N TRP A 101 6.59 -6.08 -17.77
CA TRP A 101 6.40 -7.22 -16.86
C TRP A 101 6.10 -6.75 -15.44
N LEU A 102 6.76 -5.68 -15.00
CA LEU A 102 6.51 -5.12 -13.67
C LEU A 102 5.06 -4.61 -13.54
N ALA A 103 4.51 -4.00 -14.59
CA ALA A 103 3.11 -3.57 -14.61
C ALA A 103 2.14 -4.77 -14.59
N LYS A 104 2.42 -5.84 -15.37
CA LYS A 104 1.61 -7.07 -15.38
C LYS A 104 1.62 -7.76 -14.02
N LEU A 105 2.79 -7.91 -13.39
CA LEU A 105 2.93 -8.51 -12.07
C LEU A 105 2.23 -7.67 -11.00
N PHE A 106 2.35 -6.35 -11.07
CA PHE A 106 1.67 -5.45 -10.15
C PHE A 106 0.14 -5.52 -10.30
N ALA A 107 -0.38 -5.54 -11.52
CA ALA A 107 -1.81 -5.72 -11.79
C ALA A 107 -2.32 -7.07 -11.28
N ALA A 108 -1.59 -8.16 -11.51
CA ALA A 108 -1.93 -9.48 -10.99
C ALA A 108 -1.93 -9.50 -9.46
N PHE A 109 -0.93 -8.87 -8.83
CA PHE A 109 -0.86 -8.72 -7.38
C PHE A 109 -2.08 -7.99 -6.81
N ILE A 110 -2.50 -6.89 -7.44
CA ILE A 110 -3.71 -6.14 -7.04
C ILE A 110 -4.95 -7.02 -7.14
N LEU A 111 -5.13 -7.75 -8.24
CA LEU A 111 -6.26 -8.65 -8.41
C LEU A 111 -6.30 -9.72 -7.31
N ILE A 112 -5.15 -10.34 -7.02
CA ILE A 112 -5.06 -11.38 -5.97
C ILE A 112 -5.39 -10.80 -4.60
N VAL A 113 -4.81 -9.64 -4.24
CA VAL A 113 -5.06 -8.98 -2.95
C VAL A 113 -6.53 -8.55 -2.83
N GLY A 114 -7.10 -7.97 -3.89
CA GLY A 114 -8.51 -7.57 -3.93
C GLY A 114 -9.46 -8.75 -3.78
N LEU A 115 -9.20 -9.86 -4.48
CA LEU A 115 -9.99 -11.09 -4.32
C LEU A 115 -9.83 -11.65 -2.90
N LYS A 116 -8.59 -11.70 -2.38
CA LYS A 116 -8.33 -12.21 -1.03
C LYS A 116 -9.12 -11.42 0.02
N GLU A 117 -9.12 -10.09 -0.05
CA GLU A 117 -9.83 -9.24 0.90
C GLU A 117 -11.35 -9.43 0.81
N LEU A 118 -11.89 -9.52 -0.42
CA LEU A 118 -13.32 -9.73 -0.66
C LEU A 118 -13.82 -11.04 -0.03
N PHE A 119 -13.01 -12.10 -0.07
CA PHE A 119 -13.41 -13.42 0.45
C PHE A 119 -13.00 -13.69 1.91
N HIS A 120 -12.04 -12.95 2.48
CA HIS A 120 -11.59 -13.16 3.87
C HIS A 120 -12.50 -12.55 4.95
N HIS A 121 -13.54 -11.80 4.58
CA HIS A 121 -14.42 -11.12 5.54
C HIS A 121 -15.36 -12.05 6.34
N LYS A 122 -15.32 -13.37 6.17
CA LYS A 122 -16.25 -14.30 6.83
C LYS A 122 -15.82 -14.82 8.22
N LYS A 123 -14.62 -14.48 8.72
CA LYS A 123 -14.05 -15.16 9.91
C LYS A 123 -13.91 -14.30 11.18
N ALA A 124 -14.02 -12.97 11.09
CA ALA A 124 -13.82 -12.07 12.25
C ALA A 124 -15.06 -11.96 13.17
N ALA A 125 -16.28 -12.08 12.62
CA ALA A 125 -17.52 -11.94 13.40
C ALA A 125 -17.78 -13.12 14.36
N ASN A 126 -17.18 -14.30 14.13
CA ASN A 126 -17.46 -15.51 14.92
C ASN A 126 -16.61 -15.61 16.21
N LYS A 127 -15.66 -14.69 16.42
CA LYS A 127 -14.75 -14.72 17.58
C LYS A 127 -15.21 -13.83 18.74
N ILE A 128 -16.13 -12.89 18.51
CA ILE A 128 -16.68 -12.00 19.55
C ILE A 128 -17.79 -12.71 20.35
N GLY A 129 -18.50 -13.67 19.74
CA GLY A 129 -19.55 -14.47 20.41
C GLY A 129 -19.06 -15.59 21.32
N SER A 130 -17.74 -15.83 21.44
CA SER A 130 -17.16 -16.90 22.27
C SER A 130 -16.32 -16.38 23.44
N MET A 131 -16.36 -15.09 23.73
CA MET A 131 -15.71 -14.55 24.93
C MET A 131 -16.65 -14.73 26.13
N PRO A 132 -16.32 -15.61 27.10
CA PRO A 132 -17.17 -15.78 28.27
C PRO A 132 -17.22 -14.47 29.06
N SER A 133 -18.44 -14.03 29.36
CA SER A 133 -18.73 -12.98 30.34
C SER A 133 -18.08 -13.36 31.66
N LYS A 134 -16.93 -12.76 31.98
CA LYS A 134 -16.43 -12.77 33.35
C LYS A 134 -17.25 -11.76 34.15
N THR A 135 -18.36 -12.26 34.67
CA THR A 135 -19.05 -11.70 35.83
C THR A 135 -18.87 -12.70 36.95
N ASP A 136 -17.87 -12.45 37.79
CA ASP A 136 -17.82 -12.85 39.20
C ASP A 136 -17.31 -11.63 39.98
#